data_AF-A0A6C0KFX0-F1
#
_entry.id   AF-A0A6C0KFX0-F1
#
_cell.length_a   1.000
_cell.length_b   1.000
_cell.length_c   1.000
_cell.angle_alpha   90.00
_cell.angle_beta   90.00
_cell.angle_gamma   90.00
#
_symmetry.space_group_name_H-M   'P 1'
#
loop_
_entity.id
_entity.type
_entity.pdbx_description
1 polymer ?
#
loop_
_entity_poly.entity_id
_entity_poly.type
_entity_poly.pdbx_seq_one_letter_code
_entity_poly.pdbx_strand_id
1 'polypeptide(L)'
;MASVTYLETLETSEKNEIKTDDSKDENHRKNAIDLFLPLHERLHSLSLYYKTEGETVGELISCIVGMYFFSKTKNLAEYIQAICSLTDIPIIYRIDCAKQLDGDIGYTLLNNMFANEIAEISALPTPLRVATIIYLMKSTKYELESSNYFCLSISDTSIDVVYRYRIIQSLEQHFKDDKFLFYVRNACNQFIDNQGNTYTYRAIACQYMFEKCTPDEPTRQRMEQFLLQIADDITIAEDTRADACDILLQNGRDESRALARNALFVLAGGEMARSNIFKNSQNVHVRSIEESVEKLVEKLSTYHPRNETVYDFDTTREKLLEKIGKTHEHREDVEGALLRIVIDRAVYGHSNMTLTTILAKMWTYIQDSEHREELEKRLVEELIESNNKCSSGYVSRIVNTLSGFDEQMSISISFEDQIIANLEGRLNACITRMEDPDEMDEILHQMTIPVIHYNLRGAFLKFFRENISFIREGMYDEFRHFMTDLDYDFYFRKAIIHYEGCY
;
A
#
# COMPACT_ATOMS: atom_id res chain seq x y z
N MET A 1 59.56 39.30 -46.71
CA MET A 1 58.41 38.47 -46.31
C MET A 1 58.79 37.02 -46.48
N ALA A 2 58.71 36.23 -45.39
CA ALA A 2 58.47 34.78 -45.26
C ALA A 2 59.25 33.78 -46.17
N SER A 3 59.61 32.57 -45.77
CA SER A 3 59.66 31.81 -44.51
C SER A 3 60.37 30.50 -44.91
N VAL A 4 61.28 30.04 -44.06
CA VAL A 4 62.00 28.75 -44.10
C VAL A 4 61.39 27.99 -42.88
N THR A 5 61.20 26.67 -42.79
CA THR A 5 62.20 25.59 -42.85
C THR A 5 61.52 24.25 -42.49
N TYR A 6 61.92 23.20 -43.22
CA TYR A 6 62.30 21.85 -42.76
C TYR A 6 61.34 20.99 -41.91
N LEU A 7 60.82 20.00 -42.61
CA LEU A 7 60.56 18.64 -42.14
C LEU A 7 61.73 17.73 -42.53
N GLU A 8 61.90 16.66 -41.76
CA GLU A 8 62.59 15.39 -42.05
C GLU A 8 64.14 15.34 -42.02
N THR A 9 64.70 14.77 -40.96
CA THR A 9 65.00 13.31 -40.88
C THR A 9 65.76 13.02 -39.59
N LEU A 10 65.32 11.99 -38.85
CA LEU A 10 66.15 10.85 -38.42
C LEU A 10 65.37 9.95 -37.46
N GLU A 11 65.07 8.76 -37.96
CA GLU A 11 64.68 7.60 -37.17
C GLU A 11 65.85 7.07 -36.32
N THR A 12 65.45 6.35 -35.27
CA THR A 12 66.14 5.28 -34.54
C THR A 12 66.74 5.64 -33.19
N SER A 13 66.00 5.32 -32.12
CA SER A 13 66.44 4.39 -31.07
C SER A 13 65.36 4.18 -30.01
N GLU A 14 65.24 2.91 -29.62
CA GLU A 14 64.85 2.43 -28.29
C GLU A 14 63.37 2.46 -27.88
N LYS A 15 62.85 1.22 -27.82
CA LYS A 15 61.91 0.73 -26.83
C LYS A 15 62.25 1.33 -25.45
N ASN A 16 61.48 2.32 -25.01
CA ASN A 16 61.30 2.56 -23.59
C ASN A 16 59.85 2.22 -23.27
N GLU A 17 59.71 1.17 -22.47
CA GLU A 17 58.53 0.96 -21.64
C GLU A 17 58.18 2.30 -20.98
N ILE A 18 57.01 2.85 -21.31
CA ILE A 18 56.43 3.95 -20.56
C ILE A 18 56.08 3.35 -19.19
N LYS A 19 57.02 3.47 -18.25
CA LYS A 19 56.70 3.42 -16.83
C LYS A 19 55.81 4.63 -16.56
N THR A 20 54.55 4.36 -16.25
CA THR A 20 53.66 5.34 -15.63
C THR A 20 54.35 5.81 -14.35
N ASP A 21 54.65 7.11 -14.31
CA ASP A 21 55.35 7.77 -13.22
C ASP A 21 54.31 8.08 -12.13
N ASP A 22 54.13 7.15 -11.19
CA ASP A 22 53.23 7.26 -10.02
C ASP A 22 53.53 8.50 -9.14
N SER A 23 54.60 9.26 -9.41
CA SER A 23 55.00 10.44 -8.62
C SER A 23 54.15 11.70 -8.89
N LYS A 24 53.45 11.78 -10.02
CA LYS A 24 52.61 12.97 -10.35
C LYS A 24 51.24 12.93 -9.67
N ASP A 25 50.68 11.74 -9.45
CA ASP A 25 49.33 11.58 -8.90
C ASP A 25 49.25 11.89 -7.39
N GLU A 26 50.30 11.56 -6.62
CA GLU A 26 50.42 12.00 -5.23
C GLU A 26 50.41 13.52 -5.08
N ASN A 27 50.93 14.24 -6.08
CA ASN A 27 51.07 15.69 -6.02
C ASN A 27 49.71 16.38 -6.17
N HIS A 28 48.84 15.91 -7.07
CA HIS A 28 47.50 16.49 -7.25
C HIS A 28 46.62 16.31 -6.02
N ARG A 29 46.66 15.15 -5.36
CA ARG A 29 45.92 14.91 -4.12
C ARG A 29 46.39 15.83 -2.99
N LYS A 30 47.71 15.91 -2.75
CA LYS A 30 48.30 16.79 -1.74
C LYS A 30 47.94 18.25 -1.98
N ASN A 31 48.02 18.70 -3.23
CA ASN A 31 47.71 20.08 -3.58
C ASN A 31 46.21 20.40 -3.45
N ALA A 32 45.31 19.44 -3.67
CA ALA A 32 43.88 19.65 -3.47
C ALA A 32 43.51 19.90 -1.98
N ILE A 33 44.20 19.26 -1.04
CA ILE A 33 43.94 19.41 0.40
C ILE A 33 44.79 20.51 1.08
N ASP A 34 45.81 21.04 0.41
CA ASP A 34 46.70 22.06 0.98
C ASP A 34 46.01 23.43 1.05
N LEU A 35 45.50 23.77 2.23
CA LEU A 35 44.81 25.05 2.49
C LEU A 35 45.71 26.28 2.43
N PHE A 36 47.03 26.13 2.32
CA PHE A 36 47.96 27.23 2.06
C PHE A 36 47.99 27.62 0.58
N LEU A 37 47.54 26.75 -0.33
CA LEU A 37 47.44 27.06 -1.74
C LEU A 37 46.21 27.92 -2.06
N PRO A 38 46.32 28.83 -3.05
CA PRO A 38 45.18 29.59 -3.56
C PRO A 38 44.01 28.69 -3.98
N LEU A 39 42.78 29.17 -3.78
CA LEU A 39 41.55 28.42 -4.10
C LEU A 39 41.54 27.84 -5.53
N HIS A 40 41.96 28.62 -6.53
CA HIS A 40 41.97 28.18 -7.92
C HIS A 40 42.97 27.04 -8.18
N GLU A 41 44.12 27.00 -7.50
CA GLU A 41 45.10 25.92 -7.62
C GLU A 41 44.60 24.62 -6.99
N ARG A 42 43.90 24.72 -5.85
CA ARG A 42 43.24 23.58 -5.20
C ARG A 42 42.13 22.99 -6.07
N LEU A 43 41.30 23.84 -6.68
CA LEU A 43 40.24 23.40 -7.60
C LEU A 43 40.83 22.75 -8.85
N HIS A 44 41.88 23.35 -9.44
CA HIS A 44 42.57 22.78 -10.59
C HIS A 44 43.18 21.41 -10.27
N SER A 45 43.82 21.29 -9.11
CA SER A 45 44.41 20.03 -8.63
C SER A 45 43.34 18.97 -8.39
N LEU A 46 42.18 19.33 -7.84
CA LEU A 46 41.04 18.42 -7.68
C LEU A 46 40.51 17.93 -9.03
N SER A 47 40.34 18.81 -10.01
CA SER A 47 39.90 18.44 -11.37
C SER A 47 40.91 17.55 -12.08
N LEU A 48 42.21 17.80 -11.92
CA LEU A 48 43.26 16.93 -12.45
C LEU A 48 43.26 15.56 -11.77
N TYR A 49 43.16 15.54 -10.44
CA TYR A 49 43.06 14.29 -9.66
C TYR A 49 41.85 13.46 -10.08
N TYR A 50 40.69 14.07 -10.33
CA TYR A 50 39.54 13.34 -10.85
C TYR A 50 39.80 12.73 -12.24
N LYS A 51 40.53 13.44 -13.12
CA LYS A 51 40.85 12.96 -14.47
C LYS A 51 41.84 11.78 -14.46
N THR A 52 42.73 11.71 -13.46
CA THR A 52 43.71 10.62 -13.34
C THR A 52 43.22 9.47 -12.46
N GLU A 53 42.57 9.79 -11.33
CA GLU A 53 42.22 8.86 -10.24
C GLU A 53 40.72 8.89 -9.91
N GLY A 54 39.87 8.90 -10.94
CA GLY A 54 38.43 9.16 -10.83
C GLY A 54 37.66 8.26 -9.84
N GLU A 55 38.12 7.03 -9.61
CA GLU A 55 37.49 6.10 -8.65
C GLU A 55 37.70 6.52 -7.18
N THR A 56 38.79 7.22 -6.87
CA THR A 56 39.14 7.60 -5.49
C THR A 56 38.82 9.05 -5.15
N VAL A 57 38.28 9.82 -6.11
CA VAL A 57 37.91 11.23 -5.91
C VAL A 57 36.90 11.41 -4.76
N GLY A 58 36.02 10.41 -4.54
CA GLY A 58 35.04 10.43 -3.47
C GLY A 58 35.69 10.44 -2.09
N GLU A 59 36.82 9.75 -1.89
CA GLU A 59 37.57 9.76 -0.65
C GLU A 59 38.21 11.13 -0.39
N LEU A 60 38.76 11.75 -1.44
CA LEU A 60 39.37 13.07 -1.36
C LEU A 60 38.32 14.14 -1.00
N ILE A 61 37.16 14.11 -1.64
CA ILE A 61 36.04 14.99 -1.31
C ILE A 61 35.54 14.74 0.11
N SER A 62 35.40 13.48 0.52
CA SER A 62 35.03 13.12 1.90
C SER A 62 36.04 13.66 2.92
N CYS A 63 37.34 13.65 2.59
CA CYS A 63 38.38 14.24 3.43
C CYS A 63 38.20 15.76 3.55
N ILE A 64 37.99 16.47 2.44
CA ILE A 64 37.78 17.94 2.41
C ILE A 64 36.52 18.31 3.21
N VAL A 65 35.43 17.57 3.01
CA VAL A 65 34.18 17.70 3.77
C VAL A 65 34.41 17.46 5.26
N GLY A 66 35.14 16.40 5.62
CA GLY A 66 35.49 16.10 7.01
C GLY A 66 36.28 17.24 7.66
N MET A 67 37.28 17.78 6.95
CA MET A 67 38.05 18.95 7.42
C MET A 67 37.14 20.15 7.70
N TYR A 68 36.15 20.41 6.84
CA TYR A 68 35.19 21.49 7.08
C TYR A 68 34.26 21.18 8.24
N PHE A 69 33.74 19.95 8.32
CA PHE A 69 32.84 19.53 9.39
C PHE A 69 33.46 19.77 10.77
N PHE A 70 34.74 19.44 10.96
CA PHE A 70 35.45 19.65 12.23
C PHE A 70 35.87 21.09 12.49
N SER A 71 36.30 21.82 11.46
CA SER A 71 36.93 23.14 11.64
C SER A 71 35.96 24.32 11.48
N LYS A 72 34.91 24.15 10.68
CA LYS A 72 33.94 25.18 10.28
C LYS A 72 34.58 26.49 9.78
N THR A 73 35.77 26.41 9.18
CA THR A 73 36.50 27.60 8.72
C THR A 73 35.91 28.17 7.42
N LYS A 74 35.95 29.50 7.29
CA LYS A 74 35.45 30.20 6.10
C LYS A 74 36.19 29.80 4.81
N ASN A 75 37.52 29.59 4.89
CA ASN A 75 38.33 29.15 3.75
C ASN A 75 37.86 27.79 3.20
N LEU A 76 37.55 26.83 4.08
CA LEU A 76 37.01 25.54 3.66
C LEU A 76 35.57 25.65 3.15
N ALA A 77 34.74 26.51 3.74
CA ALA A 77 33.39 26.77 3.23
C ALA A 77 33.42 27.32 1.79
N GLU A 78 34.28 28.31 1.54
CA GLU A 78 34.50 28.88 0.19
C GLU A 78 35.02 27.82 -0.79
N TYR A 79 35.88 26.93 -0.32
CA TYR A 79 36.39 25.83 -1.16
C TYR A 79 35.30 24.82 -1.53
N ILE A 80 34.54 24.33 -0.54
CA ILE A 80 33.42 23.40 -0.77
C ILE A 80 32.36 24.03 -1.68
N GLN A 81 32.03 25.31 -1.46
CA GLN A 81 31.12 26.04 -2.32
C GLN A 81 31.62 26.12 -3.77
N ALA A 82 32.93 26.34 -3.98
CA ALA A 82 33.50 26.37 -5.32
C ALA A 82 33.51 24.98 -5.99
N ILE A 83 33.71 23.90 -5.23
CA ILE A 83 33.60 22.52 -5.73
C ILE A 83 32.19 22.27 -6.29
N CYS A 84 31.14 22.77 -5.62
CA CYS A 84 29.77 22.64 -6.11
C CYS A 84 29.52 23.27 -7.49
N SER A 85 30.39 24.18 -7.94
CA SER A 85 30.31 24.82 -9.27
C SER A 85 31.22 24.17 -10.32
N LEU A 86 31.97 23.12 -10.00
CA LEU A 86 32.86 22.44 -10.94
C LEU A 86 32.10 21.39 -11.76
N THR A 87 31.68 21.72 -12.98
CA THR A 87 30.99 20.78 -13.89
C THR A 87 31.83 19.56 -14.28
N ASP A 88 33.16 19.67 -14.21
CA ASP A 88 34.07 18.53 -14.44
C ASP A 88 33.96 17.46 -13.34
N ILE A 89 33.40 17.80 -12.17
CA ILE A 89 33.21 16.87 -11.06
C ILE A 89 31.77 16.32 -11.10
N PRO A 90 31.58 14.99 -11.02
CA PRO A 90 30.26 14.38 -11.02
C PRO A 90 29.30 15.01 -10.01
N ILE A 91 28.04 15.22 -10.41
CA ILE A 91 27.04 15.90 -9.60
C ILE A 91 26.80 15.26 -8.22
N ILE A 92 26.98 13.94 -8.09
CA ILE A 92 26.86 13.23 -6.80
C ILE A 92 27.78 13.82 -5.73
N TYR A 93 29.02 14.11 -6.10
CA TYR A 93 30.01 14.67 -5.19
C TYR A 93 29.74 16.13 -4.87
N ARG A 94 29.23 16.88 -5.85
CA ARG A 94 28.81 18.27 -5.67
C ARG A 94 27.61 18.38 -4.74
N ILE A 95 26.66 17.45 -4.83
CA ILE A 95 25.54 17.32 -3.90
C ILE A 95 26.04 17.05 -2.48
N ASP A 96 26.99 16.13 -2.32
CA ASP A 96 27.57 15.82 -1.01
C ASP A 96 28.28 17.03 -0.41
N CYS A 97 29.05 17.77 -1.18
CA CYS A 97 29.61 19.06 -0.76
C CYS A 97 28.52 20.05 -0.32
N ALA A 98 27.48 20.24 -1.13
CA ALA A 98 26.42 21.21 -0.86
C ALA A 98 25.63 20.89 0.42
N LYS A 99 25.42 19.61 0.73
CA LYS A 99 24.76 19.16 1.98
C LYS A 99 25.52 19.51 3.25
N GLN A 100 26.82 19.81 3.16
CA GLN A 100 27.67 20.03 4.33
C GLN A 100 27.76 21.49 4.73
N LEU A 101 27.46 22.39 3.78
CA LEU A 101 27.51 23.83 3.98
C LEU A 101 26.39 24.30 4.92
N ASP A 102 26.76 25.17 5.86
CA ASP A 102 25.82 25.71 6.83
C ASP A 102 24.87 26.75 6.21
N GLY A 103 23.66 26.83 6.75
CA GLY A 103 22.64 27.82 6.37
C GLY A 103 22.08 27.64 4.96
N ASP A 104 21.63 28.75 4.35
CA ASP A 104 20.93 28.73 3.06
C ASP A 104 21.83 28.51 1.84
N ILE A 105 23.15 28.53 2.02
CA ILE A 105 24.12 28.39 0.93
C ILE A 105 24.00 27.00 0.31
N GLY A 106 24.03 25.95 1.13
CA GLY A 106 23.90 24.56 0.67
C GLY A 106 22.61 24.32 -0.10
N TYR A 107 21.48 24.80 0.44
CA TYR A 107 20.18 24.71 -0.24
C TYR A 107 20.13 25.48 -1.56
N THR A 108 20.73 26.67 -1.61
CA THR A 108 20.80 27.47 -2.84
C THR A 108 21.57 26.74 -3.93
N LEU A 109 22.69 26.11 -3.59
CA LEU A 109 23.48 25.33 -4.54
C LEU A 109 22.73 24.09 -5.04
N LEU A 110 22.09 23.35 -4.13
CA LEU A 110 21.27 22.20 -4.52
C LEU A 110 20.11 22.62 -5.44
N ASN A 111 19.38 23.67 -5.10
CA ASN A 111 18.32 24.18 -5.96
C ASN A 111 18.84 24.57 -7.35
N ASN A 112 20.01 25.21 -7.43
CA ASN A 112 20.63 25.56 -8.71
C ASN A 112 21.01 24.31 -9.53
N MET A 113 21.48 23.23 -8.89
CA MET A 113 21.75 21.96 -9.57
C MET A 113 20.45 21.36 -10.14
N PHE A 114 19.37 21.31 -9.36
CA PHE A 114 18.08 20.84 -9.85
C PHE A 114 17.50 21.70 -10.98
N ALA A 115 17.70 23.02 -10.92
CA ALA A 115 17.17 23.95 -11.92
C ALA A 115 17.96 23.91 -13.25
N ASN A 116 19.28 23.77 -13.19
CA ASN A 116 20.14 23.96 -14.35
C ASN A 116 20.76 22.67 -14.90
N GLU A 117 20.78 21.59 -14.12
CA GLU A 117 21.53 20.36 -14.41
C GLU A 117 20.63 19.11 -14.39
N ILE A 118 19.39 19.27 -14.88
CA ILE A 118 18.33 18.24 -14.83
C ILE A 118 18.80 16.90 -15.43
N ALA A 119 19.59 16.92 -16.51
CA ALA A 119 20.10 15.71 -17.16
C ALA A 119 21.03 14.90 -16.22
N GLU A 120 21.94 15.57 -15.52
CA GLU A 120 22.84 14.90 -14.56
C GLU A 120 22.07 14.41 -13.34
N ILE A 121 21.14 15.20 -12.80
CA ILE A 121 20.27 14.80 -11.69
C ILE A 121 19.41 13.59 -12.07
N SER A 122 18.90 13.56 -13.30
CA SER A 122 18.05 12.46 -13.79
C SER A 122 18.82 11.17 -13.99
N ALA A 123 20.14 11.25 -14.23
CA ALA A 123 21.03 10.10 -14.35
C ALA A 123 21.43 9.49 -12.99
N LEU A 124 21.17 10.17 -11.87
CA LEU A 124 21.43 9.63 -10.54
C LEU A 124 20.50 8.46 -10.21
N PRO A 125 20.96 7.47 -9.41
CA PRO A 125 20.06 6.48 -8.84
C PRO A 125 18.90 7.14 -8.09
N THR A 126 17.68 6.66 -8.34
CA THR A 126 16.45 7.22 -7.76
C THR A 126 16.51 7.43 -6.24
N PRO A 127 17.04 6.50 -5.41
CA PRO A 127 17.14 6.72 -3.97
C PRO A 127 17.98 7.95 -3.59
N LEU A 128 19.08 8.19 -4.31
CA LEU A 128 19.96 9.33 -4.06
C LEU A 128 19.29 10.64 -4.48
N ARG A 129 18.60 10.64 -5.63
CA ARG A 129 17.82 11.78 -6.12
C ARG A 129 16.76 12.18 -5.10
N VAL A 130 15.96 11.22 -4.64
CA VAL A 130 14.90 11.42 -3.64
C VAL A 130 15.47 11.90 -2.30
N ALA A 131 16.53 11.27 -1.78
CA ALA A 131 17.17 11.69 -0.54
C ALA A 131 17.70 13.14 -0.63
N THR A 132 18.17 13.56 -1.80
CA THR A 132 18.64 14.93 -2.03
C THR A 132 17.48 15.92 -2.09
N ILE A 133 16.35 15.55 -2.71
CA ILE A 133 15.13 16.37 -2.67
C ILE A 133 14.63 16.51 -1.23
N ILE A 134 14.55 15.40 -0.46
CA ILE A 134 14.15 15.43 0.96
C ILE A 134 15.09 16.30 1.79
N TYR A 135 16.39 16.30 1.50
CA TYR A 135 17.31 17.23 2.13
C TYR A 135 16.96 18.68 1.78
N LEU A 136 16.75 19.00 0.50
CA LEU A 136 16.36 20.35 0.06
C LEU A 136 15.03 20.81 0.67
N MET A 137 14.07 19.91 0.84
CA MET A 137 12.78 20.16 1.48
C MET A 137 12.92 20.69 2.90
N LYS A 138 14.05 20.48 3.59
CA LYS A 138 14.32 21.07 4.91
C LYS A 138 14.48 22.59 4.87
N SER A 139 14.84 23.16 3.73
CA SER A 139 14.88 24.62 3.53
C SER A 139 13.49 25.24 3.68
N THR A 140 13.43 26.46 4.23
CA THR A 140 12.22 27.31 4.22
C THR A 140 12.14 28.18 2.97
N LYS A 141 13.28 28.42 2.31
CA LYS A 141 13.37 29.28 1.12
C LYS A 141 12.90 28.57 -0.16
N TYR A 142 13.16 27.27 -0.26
CA TYR A 142 12.92 26.46 -1.45
C TYR A 142 11.79 25.44 -1.27
N GLU A 143 10.80 25.77 -0.44
CA GLU A 143 9.70 24.87 -0.11
C GLU A 143 8.87 24.52 -1.34
N LEU A 144 8.56 25.50 -2.19
CA LEU A 144 7.78 25.28 -3.41
C LEU A 144 8.58 24.49 -4.46
N GLU A 145 9.84 24.87 -4.70
CA GLU A 145 10.72 24.23 -5.68
C GLU A 145 10.98 22.77 -5.33
N SER A 146 11.33 22.50 -4.06
CA SER A 146 11.56 21.14 -3.59
C SER A 146 10.29 20.27 -3.64
N SER A 147 9.12 20.85 -3.36
CA SER A 147 7.84 20.18 -3.57
C SER A 147 7.64 19.83 -5.05
N ASN A 148 7.96 20.73 -5.97
CA ASN A 148 7.84 20.47 -7.42
C ASN A 148 8.79 19.35 -7.86
N TYR A 149 10.06 19.37 -7.42
CA TYR A 149 11.02 18.31 -7.73
C TYR A 149 10.58 16.94 -7.18
N PHE A 150 10.01 16.93 -5.97
CA PHE A 150 9.44 15.72 -5.38
C PHE A 150 8.25 15.21 -6.20
N CYS A 151 7.30 16.10 -6.53
CA CYS A 151 6.14 15.81 -7.38
C CYS A 151 6.52 15.26 -8.76
N LEU A 152 7.59 15.77 -9.37
CA LEU A 152 8.13 15.21 -10.61
C LEU A 152 8.64 13.78 -10.41
N SER A 153 9.36 13.52 -9.31
CA SER A 153 9.87 12.18 -9.00
C SER A 153 8.76 11.16 -8.74
N ILE A 154 7.69 11.53 -8.05
CA ILE A 154 6.54 10.62 -7.84
C ILE A 154 5.63 10.51 -9.08
N SER A 155 5.82 11.36 -10.09
CA SER A 155 5.09 11.28 -11.36
C SER A 155 5.80 10.46 -12.43
N ASP A 156 7.07 10.14 -12.20
CA ASP A 156 7.93 9.40 -13.11
C ASP A 156 7.50 7.92 -13.18
N THR A 157 6.80 7.56 -14.26
CA THR A 157 6.26 6.20 -14.46
C THR A 157 7.34 5.16 -14.77
N SER A 158 8.60 5.56 -14.98
CA SER A 158 9.73 4.63 -15.05
C SER A 158 10.10 4.04 -13.69
N ILE A 159 9.64 4.69 -12.61
CA ILE A 159 9.81 4.22 -11.24
C ILE A 159 8.61 3.38 -10.85
N ASP A 160 8.88 2.22 -10.26
CA ASP A 160 7.86 1.35 -9.68
C ASP A 160 6.86 2.12 -8.81
N VAL A 161 5.56 1.88 -9.05
CA VAL A 161 4.47 2.62 -8.41
C VAL A 161 4.46 2.42 -6.89
N VAL A 162 4.84 1.22 -6.43
CA VAL A 162 4.92 0.91 -5.00
C VAL A 162 6.03 1.74 -4.36
N TYR A 163 7.21 1.78 -4.99
CA TYR A 163 8.32 2.58 -4.50
C TYR A 163 7.95 4.08 -4.45
N ARG A 164 7.30 4.61 -5.49
CA ARG A 164 6.82 6.00 -5.51
C ARG A 164 5.86 6.29 -4.37
N TYR A 165 4.90 5.41 -4.10
CA TYR A 165 3.97 5.58 -2.99
C TYR A 165 4.66 5.47 -1.62
N ARG A 166 5.60 4.53 -1.44
CA ARG A 166 6.38 4.39 -0.20
C ARG A 166 7.23 5.62 0.11
N ILE A 167 7.76 6.28 -0.92
CA ILE A 167 8.50 7.55 -0.74
C ILE A 167 7.57 8.64 -0.19
N ILE A 168 6.32 8.72 -0.64
CA ILE A 168 5.34 9.67 -0.08
C ILE A 168 5.12 9.38 1.40
N GLN A 169 4.91 8.11 1.77
CA GLN A 169 4.73 7.70 3.17
C GLN A 169 5.98 7.98 4.03
N SER A 170 7.19 7.85 3.46
CA SER A 170 8.44 8.11 4.19
C SER A 170 8.59 9.54 4.69
N LEU A 171 7.84 10.50 4.14
CA LEU A 171 7.84 11.89 4.59
C LEU A 171 7.44 12.04 6.07
N GLU A 172 6.66 11.10 6.62
CA GLU A 172 6.31 11.06 8.05
C GLU A 172 7.53 10.98 8.97
N GLN A 173 8.61 10.35 8.49
CA GLN A 173 9.85 10.18 9.26
C GLN A 173 10.74 11.42 9.19
N HIS A 174 10.54 12.25 8.18
CA HIS A 174 11.42 13.38 7.87
C HIS A 174 10.85 14.73 8.32
N PHE A 175 9.53 14.86 8.37
CA PHE A 175 8.85 16.12 8.67
C PHE A 175 7.75 15.91 9.71
N LYS A 176 7.43 16.98 10.43
CA LYS A 176 6.31 17.05 11.36
C LYS A 176 5.42 18.25 11.01
N ASP A 177 4.21 18.26 11.57
CA ASP A 177 3.30 19.40 11.58
C ASP A 177 2.98 19.94 10.15
N ASP A 178 2.89 21.26 10.00
CA ASP A 178 2.45 21.93 8.78
C ASP A 178 3.34 21.60 7.57
N LYS A 179 4.65 21.41 7.79
CA LYS A 179 5.59 21.11 6.73
C LYS A 179 5.38 19.71 6.15
N PHE A 180 5.11 18.75 7.02
CA PHE A 180 4.69 17.41 6.60
C PHE A 180 3.40 17.49 5.77
N LEU A 181 2.38 18.21 6.27
CA LEU A 181 1.09 18.35 5.59
C LEU A 181 1.24 19.02 4.21
N PHE A 182 2.06 20.06 4.09
CA PHE A 182 2.31 20.75 2.83
C PHE A 182 2.82 19.78 1.76
N TYR A 183 3.91 19.07 2.04
CA TYR A 183 4.52 18.20 1.05
C TYR A 183 3.69 16.97 0.74
N VAL A 184 3.10 16.33 1.75
CA VAL A 184 2.28 15.14 1.53
C VAL A 184 1.02 15.47 0.74
N ARG A 185 0.35 16.59 1.02
CA ARG A 185 -0.84 16.99 0.26
C ARG A 185 -0.51 17.22 -1.22
N ASN A 186 0.58 17.94 -1.50
CA ASN A 186 1.02 18.17 -2.88
C ASN A 186 1.38 16.86 -3.58
N ALA A 187 2.14 16.00 -2.88
CA ALA A 187 2.57 14.71 -3.41
C ALA A 187 1.39 13.78 -3.69
N CYS A 188 0.47 13.62 -2.73
CA CYS A 188 -0.70 12.76 -2.89
C CYS A 188 -1.63 13.28 -3.99
N ASN A 189 -1.90 14.59 -4.06
CA ASN A 189 -2.71 15.15 -5.14
C ASN A 189 -2.12 14.81 -6.52
N GLN A 190 -0.82 15.06 -6.69
CA GLN A 190 -0.13 14.73 -7.93
C GLN A 190 -0.15 13.22 -8.23
N PHE A 191 -0.01 12.37 -7.19
CA PHE A 191 -0.03 10.93 -7.32
C PHE A 191 -1.42 10.38 -7.69
N ILE A 192 -2.48 10.97 -7.12
CA ILE A 192 -3.88 10.63 -7.42
C ILE A 192 -4.26 11.08 -8.84
N ASP A 193 -3.76 12.21 -9.33
CA ASP A 193 -4.08 12.72 -10.66
C ASP A 193 -3.28 12.01 -11.78
N ASN A 194 -2.19 11.32 -11.43
CA ASN A 194 -1.37 10.61 -12.41
C ASN A 194 -2.04 9.32 -12.90
N GLN A 195 -2.51 9.33 -14.14
CA GLN A 195 -3.16 8.19 -14.81
C GLN A 195 -2.22 6.99 -15.06
N GLY A 196 -0.90 7.19 -14.98
CA GLY A 196 0.07 6.09 -15.03
C GLY A 196 0.09 5.24 -13.75
N ASN A 197 -0.59 5.69 -12.69
CA ASN A 197 -0.76 4.90 -11.47
C ASN A 197 -2.02 4.03 -11.57
N THR A 198 -1.94 2.79 -11.10
CA THR A 198 -3.11 1.91 -11.01
C THR A 198 -4.17 2.51 -10.09
N TYR A 199 -5.45 2.19 -10.34
CA TYR A 199 -6.55 2.61 -9.46
C TYR A 199 -6.35 2.22 -8.00
N THR A 200 -5.80 1.04 -7.72
CA THR A 200 -5.50 0.57 -6.36
C THR A 200 -4.62 1.56 -5.58
N TYR A 201 -3.43 1.88 -6.09
CA TYR A 201 -2.54 2.84 -5.42
C TYR A 201 -3.10 4.26 -5.35
N ARG A 202 -3.91 4.68 -6.32
CA ARG A 202 -4.59 5.99 -6.29
C ARG A 202 -5.67 6.02 -5.20
N ALA A 203 -6.43 4.95 -5.04
CA ALA A 203 -7.42 4.80 -3.97
C ALA A 203 -6.75 4.77 -2.58
N ILE A 204 -5.66 4.02 -2.41
CA ILE A 204 -4.87 4.00 -1.17
C ILE A 204 -4.28 5.39 -0.86
N ALA A 205 -3.82 6.13 -1.87
CA ALA A 205 -3.40 7.52 -1.69
C ALA A 205 -4.56 8.43 -1.22
N CYS A 206 -5.79 8.18 -1.70
CA CYS A 206 -6.96 8.88 -1.18
C CYS A 206 -7.23 8.57 0.29
N GLN A 207 -7.18 7.29 0.67
CA GLN A 207 -7.32 6.87 2.07
C GLN A 207 -6.31 7.57 2.97
N TYR A 208 -5.04 7.51 2.58
CA TYR A 208 -3.95 8.13 3.33
C TYR A 208 -4.14 9.65 3.50
N MET A 209 -4.61 10.35 2.47
CA MET A 209 -4.97 11.76 2.54
C MET A 209 -6.10 12.02 3.55
N PHE A 210 -7.17 11.22 3.55
CA PHE A 210 -8.26 11.38 4.52
C PHE A 210 -7.80 11.18 5.96
N GLU A 211 -7.00 10.14 6.20
CA GLU A 211 -6.59 9.73 7.55
C GLU A 211 -5.48 10.59 8.15
N LYS A 212 -4.54 11.06 7.33
CA LYS A 212 -3.32 11.74 7.81
C LYS A 212 -3.26 13.23 7.50
N CYS A 213 -3.94 13.67 6.45
CA CYS A 213 -3.72 15.01 5.91
C CYS A 213 -4.88 15.96 6.09
N THR A 214 -6.06 15.51 6.49
CA THR A 214 -7.28 16.32 6.65
C THR A 214 -7.47 17.25 5.44
N PRO A 215 -7.84 16.72 4.26
CA PRO A 215 -7.92 17.50 3.03
C PRO A 215 -8.89 18.67 3.17
N ASP A 216 -8.62 19.77 2.47
CA ASP A 216 -9.60 20.85 2.35
C ASP A 216 -10.87 20.38 1.61
N GLU A 217 -11.97 21.12 1.76
CA GLU A 217 -13.26 20.72 1.18
C GLU A 217 -13.22 20.50 -0.35
N PRO A 218 -12.55 21.35 -1.16
CA PRO A 218 -12.42 21.10 -2.59
C PRO A 218 -11.66 19.81 -2.92
N THR A 219 -10.57 19.53 -2.19
CA THR A 219 -9.77 18.31 -2.38
C THR A 219 -10.55 17.08 -1.94
N ARG A 220 -11.22 17.15 -0.79
CA ARG A 220 -12.11 16.10 -0.29
C ARG A 220 -13.19 15.75 -1.30
N GLN A 221 -13.92 16.75 -1.82
CA GLN A 221 -14.96 16.53 -2.82
C GLN A 221 -14.41 15.84 -4.07
N ARG A 222 -13.24 16.27 -4.56
CA ARG A 222 -12.60 15.66 -5.73
C ARG A 222 -12.22 14.20 -5.48
N MET A 223 -11.64 13.90 -4.32
CA MET A 223 -11.28 12.53 -3.94
C MET A 223 -12.50 11.63 -3.79
N GLU A 224 -13.58 12.12 -3.18
CA GLU A 224 -14.84 11.39 -3.10
C GLU A 224 -15.42 11.09 -4.48
N GLN A 225 -15.43 12.08 -5.38
CA GLN A 225 -15.88 11.89 -6.76
C GLN A 225 -15.02 10.86 -7.51
N PHE A 226 -13.71 10.90 -7.33
CA PHE A 226 -12.80 9.92 -7.92
C PHE A 226 -13.05 8.51 -7.39
N LEU A 227 -13.23 8.34 -6.08
CA LEU A 227 -13.55 7.03 -5.48
C LEU A 227 -14.93 6.51 -5.93
N LEU A 228 -15.92 7.38 -6.07
CA LEU A 228 -17.23 7.02 -6.61
C LEU A 228 -17.13 6.58 -8.08
N GLN A 229 -16.31 7.26 -8.89
CA GLN A 229 -16.03 6.83 -10.26
C GLN A 229 -15.38 5.44 -10.30
N ILE A 230 -14.46 5.15 -9.38
CA ILE A 230 -13.89 3.80 -9.27
C ILE A 230 -14.99 2.80 -8.91
N ALA A 231 -15.80 3.07 -7.89
CA ALA A 231 -16.85 2.17 -7.43
C ALA A 231 -17.87 1.82 -8.53
N ASP A 232 -18.24 2.81 -9.35
CA ASP A 232 -19.26 2.67 -10.40
C ASP A 232 -18.73 2.07 -11.71
N ASP A 233 -17.42 2.09 -11.96
CA ASP A 233 -16.83 1.61 -13.22
C ASP A 233 -16.68 0.08 -13.23
N ILE A 234 -17.58 -0.59 -13.94
CA ILE A 234 -17.61 -2.06 -14.09
C ILE A 234 -16.37 -2.66 -14.78
N THR A 235 -15.53 -1.84 -15.42
CA THR A 235 -14.29 -2.30 -16.06
C THR A 235 -13.14 -2.45 -15.07
N ILE A 236 -13.27 -1.87 -13.87
CA ILE A 236 -12.30 -1.98 -12.79
C ILE A 236 -12.56 -3.28 -12.02
N ALA A 237 -11.49 -3.92 -11.54
CA ALA A 237 -11.57 -5.14 -10.74
C ALA A 237 -12.45 -4.95 -9.49
N GLU A 238 -13.31 -5.93 -9.20
CA GLU A 238 -14.27 -5.90 -8.08
C GLU A 238 -13.62 -5.51 -6.76
N ASP A 239 -12.45 -6.09 -6.43
CA ASP A 239 -11.72 -5.82 -5.21
C ASP A 239 -11.25 -4.36 -5.08
N THR A 240 -10.88 -3.71 -6.19
CA THR A 240 -10.50 -2.28 -6.20
C THR A 240 -11.73 -1.37 -6.07
N ARG A 241 -12.87 -1.79 -6.62
CA ARG A 241 -14.15 -1.09 -6.47
C ARG A 241 -14.64 -1.17 -5.03
N ALA A 242 -14.54 -2.34 -4.41
CA ALA A 242 -14.85 -2.57 -2.99
C ALA A 242 -13.93 -1.72 -2.09
N ASP A 243 -12.61 -1.68 -2.34
CA ASP A 243 -11.68 -0.80 -1.61
C ASP A 243 -12.13 0.67 -1.67
N ALA A 244 -12.54 1.15 -2.84
CA ALA A 244 -13.02 2.52 -2.99
C ALA A 244 -14.30 2.78 -2.18
N CYS A 245 -15.22 1.82 -2.15
CA CYS A 245 -16.42 1.90 -1.32
C CYS A 245 -16.08 1.91 0.18
N ASP A 246 -15.20 1.03 0.65
CA ASP A 246 -14.77 0.96 2.05
C ASP A 246 -14.19 2.31 2.52
N ILE A 247 -13.32 2.91 1.70
CA ILE A 247 -12.74 4.23 1.99
C ILE A 247 -13.83 5.31 2.11
N LEU A 248 -14.83 5.30 1.21
CA LEU A 248 -15.96 6.24 1.23
C LEU A 248 -16.88 6.01 2.44
N LEU A 249 -17.13 4.76 2.82
CA LEU A 249 -17.93 4.44 4.01
C LEU A 249 -17.29 4.99 5.27
N GLN A 250 -15.98 4.82 5.40
CA GLN A 250 -15.23 5.27 6.56
C GLN A 250 -15.08 6.80 6.57
N ASN A 251 -14.64 7.40 5.46
CA ASN A 251 -14.14 8.78 5.42
C ASN A 251 -15.01 9.78 4.66
N GLY A 252 -15.95 9.29 3.84
CA GLY A 252 -16.79 10.13 2.98
C GLY A 252 -17.91 10.86 3.71
N ARG A 253 -18.50 11.83 3.02
CA ARG A 253 -19.75 12.52 3.45
C ARG A 253 -20.97 11.61 3.31
N ASP A 254 -22.06 12.00 3.96
CA ASP A 254 -23.29 11.18 4.03
C ASP A 254 -23.83 10.78 2.64
N GLU A 255 -23.76 11.67 1.66
CA GLU A 255 -24.14 11.39 0.27
C GLU A 255 -23.23 10.32 -0.36
N SER A 256 -21.90 10.50 -0.27
CA SER A 256 -20.93 9.54 -0.81
C SER A 256 -21.00 8.19 -0.10
N ARG A 257 -21.26 8.18 1.21
CA ARG A 257 -21.51 6.96 1.99
C ARG A 257 -22.75 6.23 1.50
N ALA A 258 -23.84 6.95 1.24
CA ALA A 258 -25.07 6.34 0.72
C ALA A 258 -24.84 5.72 -0.67
N LEU A 259 -24.12 6.42 -1.55
CA LEU A 259 -23.75 5.90 -2.87
C LEU A 259 -22.83 4.68 -2.78
N ALA A 260 -21.81 4.73 -1.90
CA ALA A 260 -20.91 3.60 -1.67
C ALA A 260 -21.65 2.35 -1.16
N ARG A 261 -22.65 2.50 -0.27
CA ARG A 261 -23.50 1.38 0.17
C ARG A 261 -24.28 0.77 -0.98
N ASN A 262 -24.83 1.61 -1.88
CA ASN A 262 -25.54 1.12 -3.05
C ASN A 262 -24.60 0.40 -4.03
N ALA A 263 -23.40 0.93 -4.25
CA ALA A 263 -22.39 0.30 -5.09
C ALA A 263 -21.96 -1.06 -4.53
N LEU A 264 -21.72 -1.17 -3.22
CA LEU A 264 -21.44 -2.45 -2.56
C LEU A 264 -22.61 -3.43 -2.66
N PHE A 265 -23.85 -2.95 -2.49
CA PHE A 265 -25.03 -3.78 -2.68
C PHE A 265 -25.10 -4.36 -4.09
N VAL A 266 -24.78 -3.57 -5.12
CA VAL A 266 -24.72 -4.03 -6.51
C VAL A 266 -23.55 -5.00 -6.73
N LEU A 267 -22.37 -4.72 -6.17
CA LEU A 267 -21.19 -5.60 -6.20
C LEU A 267 -21.48 -6.96 -5.57
N ALA A 268 -22.25 -7.00 -4.48
CA ALA A 268 -22.69 -8.22 -3.82
C ALA A 268 -23.78 -8.99 -4.61
N GLY A 269 -24.21 -8.50 -5.77
CA GLY A 269 -25.22 -9.15 -6.64
C GLY A 269 -26.62 -8.52 -6.61
N GLY A 270 -26.81 -7.38 -5.93
CA GLY A 270 -28.05 -6.60 -5.93
C GLY A 270 -29.27 -7.34 -5.37
N GLU A 271 -30.47 -7.06 -5.90
CA GLU A 271 -31.69 -7.80 -5.53
C GLU A 271 -31.63 -9.29 -5.93
N MET A 272 -30.80 -9.61 -6.93
CA MET A 272 -30.54 -11.01 -7.31
C MET A 272 -29.71 -11.76 -6.25
N ALA A 273 -28.90 -11.08 -5.44
CA ALA A 273 -28.18 -11.70 -4.31
C ALA A 273 -29.14 -12.18 -3.21
N ARG A 274 -30.29 -11.51 -3.03
CA ARG A 274 -31.35 -11.95 -2.12
C ARG A 274 -32.19 -13.11 -2.67
N SER A 275 -32.09 -13.41 -3.96
CA SER A 275 -32.95 -14.42 -4.62
C SER A 275 -32.17 -15.59 -5.23
N ASN A 276 -30.86 -15.47 -5.44
CA ASN A 276 -29.99 -16.54 -5.92
C ASN A 276 -28.54 -16.34 -5.42
N ILE A 277 -28.23 -16.96 -4.28
CA ILE A 277 -26.94 -16.94 -3.56
C ILE A 277 -25.78 -17.62 -4.34
N PHE A 278 -26.05 -18.29 -5.46
CA PHE A 278 -25.04 -19.01 -6.25
C PHE A 278 -23.89 -18.15 -6.82
N LYS A 279 -23.93 -16.82 -6.67
CA LYS A 279 -22.91 -15.90 -7.19
C LYS A 279 -22.55 -14.75 -6.23
N ASN A 280 -22.60 -14.97 -4.91
CA ASN A 280 -22.06 -13.97 -4.00
C ASN A 280 -20.53 -14.00 -4.05
N SER A 281 -19.92 -13.24 -4.97
CA SER A 281 -18.46 -13.17 -5.13
C SER A 281 -17.77 -12.51 -3.92
N GLN A 282 -18.54 -11.86 -3.03
CA GLN A 282 -18.03 -11.15 -1.85
C GLN A 282 -18.86 -11.38 -0.58
N ASN A 283 -18.82 -12.61 -0.04
CA ASN A 283 -19.42 -12.97 1.25
C ASN A 283 -18.91 -12.12 2.46
N VAL A 284 -17.84 -11.34 2.31
CA VAL A 284 -17.22 -10.56 3.40
C VAL A 284 -18.06 -9.36 3.83
N HIS A 285 -18.99 -8.89 2.99
CA HIS A 285 -19.89 -7.75 3.30
C HIS A 285 -21.26 -8.16 3.85
N VAL A 286 -21.43 -9.42 4.25
CA VAL A 286 -22.58 -9.82 5.07
C VAL A 286 -22.35 -9.24 6.46
N ARG A 287 -23.27 -8.39 6.92
CA ARG A 287 -23.15 -7.64 8.18
C ARG A 287 -22.77 -8.53 9.39
N SER A 288 -23.28 -9.75 9.46
CA SER A 288 -22.93 -10.68 10.54
C SER A 288 -21.49 -11.19 10.47
N ILE A 289 -20.93 -11.33 9.27
CA ILE A 289 -19.51 -11.67 9.06
C ILE A 289 -18.65 -10.47 9.44
N GLU A 290 -19.01 -9.25 9.04
CA GLU A 290 -18.30 -8.03 9.46
C GLU A 290 -18.29 -7.88 11.00
N GLU A 291 -19.44 -8.07 11.65
CA GLU A 291 -19.57 -8.04 13.12
C GLU A 291 -18.76 -9.17 13.79
N SER A 292 -18.67 -10.35 13.16
CA SER A 292 -17.83 -11.44 13.65
C SER A 292 -16.34 -11.12 13.52
N VAL A 293 -15.92 -10.55 12.39
CA VAL A 293 -14.53 -10.14 12.14
C VAL A 293 -14.12 -9.07 13.13
N GLU A 294 -14.96 -8.06 13.39
CA GLU A 294 -14.69 -7.01 14.37
C GLU A 294 -14.48 -7.58 15.78
N LYS A 295 -15.32 -8.51 16.23
CA LYS A 295 -15.16 -9.20 17.53
C LYS A 295 -13.85 -9.97 17.62
N LEU A 296 -13.42 -10.64 16.53
CA LEU A 296 -12.16 -11.37 16.51
C LEU A 296 -10.96 -10.42 16.58
N VAL A 297 -11.02 -9.31 15.84
CA VAL A 297 -10.03 -8.24 15.90
C VAL A 297 -9.92 -7.69 17.33
N GLU A 298 -11.03 -7.45 18.02
CA GLU A 298 -11.02 -7.03 19.43
C GLU A 298 -10.37 -8.05 20.36
N LYS A 299 -10.72 -9.33 20.23
CA LYS A 299 -10.10 -10.40 21.01
C LYS A 299 -8.59 -10.50 20.76
N LEU A 300 -8.16 -10.43 19.51
CA LEU A 300 -6.74 -10.41 19.15
C LEU A 300 -6.02 -9.19 19.72
N SER A 301 -6.67 -8.02 19.75
CA SER A 301 -6.07 -6.81 20.30
C SER A 301 -5.72 -6.95 21.78
N THR A 302 -6.59 -7.63 22.54
CA THR A 302 -6.46 -7.85 23.99
C THR A 302 -5.72 -9.14 24.35
N TYR A 303 -5.32 -9.94 23.35
CA TYR A 303 -4.60 -11.18 23.56
C TYR A 303 -3.18 -10.95 24.09
N HIS A 304 -2.81 -11.74 25.08
CA HIS A 304 -1.49 -11.78 25.72
C HIS A 304 -0.97 -13.24 25.70
N PRO A 305 0.23 -13.50 25.14
CA PRO A 305 0.76 -14.85 25.00
C PRO A 305 1.22 -15.45 26.34
N ARG A 306 1.07 -16.76 26.52
CA ARG A 306 1.44 -17.47 27.77
C ARG A 306 2.94 -17.41 28.06
N ASN A 307 3.75 -17.36 27.02
CA ASN A 307 5.21 -17.29 27.11
C ASN A 307 5.77 -15.86 27.06
N GLU A 308 4.92 -14.83 27.17
CA GLU A 308 5.26 -13.39 27.10
C GLU A 308 5.98 -12.94 25.80
N THR A 309 6.12 -13.82 24.81
CA THR A 309 6.82 -13.51 23.56
C THR A 309 5.86 -12.87 22.57
N VAL A 310 6.11 -11.61 22.21
CA VAL A 310 5.33 -10.85 21.23
C VAL A 310 6.17 -10.63 19.98
N TYR A 311 5.52 -10.72 18.82
CA TYR A 311 6.16 -10.48 17.53
C TYR A 311 5.68 -9.15 16.95
N ASP A 312 6.59 -8.42 16.32
CA ASP A 312 6.26 -7.30 15.45
C ASP A 312 6.06 -7.76 14.00
N PHE A 313 5.67 -6.82 13.14
CA PHE A 313 5.40 -7.12 11.74
C PHE A 313 6.67 -7.58 10.99
N ASP A 314 7.81 -6.93 11.21
CA ASP A 314 9.04 -7.25 10.47
C ASP A 314 9.54 -8.65 10.81
N THR A 315 9.55 -9.02 12.09
CA THR A 315 9.89 -10.38 12.55
C THR A 315 8.89 -11.40 12.01
N THR A 316 7.60 -11.07 12.03
CA THR A 316 6.54 -11.95 11.49
C THR A 316 6.74 -12.20 9.99
N ARG A 317 7.01 -11.14 9.22
CA ARG A 317 7.29 -11.20 7.79
C ARG A 317 8.51 -12.05 7.49
N GLU A 318 9.61 -11.86 8.20
CA GLU A 318 10.82 -12.66 8.00
C GLU A 318 10.56 -14.15 8.23
N LYS A 319 9.88 -14.49 9.34
CA LYS A 319 9.54 -15.89 9.67
C LYS A 319 8.59 -16.53 8.66
N LEU A 320 7.58 -15.81 8.18
CA LEU A 320 6.67 -16.29 7.13
C LEU A 320 7.43 -16.59 5.83
N LEU A 321 8.31 -15.67 5.42
CA LEU A 321 9.10 -15.82 4.20
C LEU A 321 10.17 -16.92 4.29
N GLU A 322 10.71 -17.16 5.49
CA GLU A 322 11.58 -18.30 5.77
C GLU A 322 10.79 -19.61 5.63
N LYS A 323 9.60 -19.69 6.23
CA LYS A 323 8.75 -20.89 6.24
C LYS A 323 8.30 -21.31 4.84
N ILE A 324 7.94 -20.36 3.99
CA ILE A 324 7.57 -20.63 2.59
C ILE A 324 8.78 -21.14 1.79
N GLY A 325 9.98 -20.65 2.12
CA GLY A 325 11.20 -20.97 1.38
C GLY A 325 11.33 -20.17 0.08
N LYS A 326 12.55 -20.13 -0.48
CA LYS A 326 12.87 -19.26 -1.62
C LYS A 326 12.33 -19.73 -2.98
N THR A 327 12.05 -21.03 -3.12
CA THR A 327 11.69 -21.66 -4.40
C THR A 327 10.22 -22.07 -4.47
N HIS A 328 9.41 -21.64 -3.51
CA HIS A 328 7.99 -21.98 -3.47
C HIS A 328 7.23 -21.24 -4.55
N GLU A 329 6.31 -21.91 -5.24
CA GLU A 329 5.56 -21.36 -6.36
C GLU A 329 4.72 -20.12 -5.97
N HIS A 330 4.15 -20.14 -4.76
CA HIS A 330 3.35 -19.04 -4.21
C HIS A 330 4.13 -17.98 -3.42
N ARG A 331 5.46 -17.95 -3.52
CA ARG A 331 6.25 -16.97 -2.77
C ARG A 331 5.91 -15.53 -3.18
N GLU A 332 5.75 -15.29 -4.48
CA GLU A 332 5.43 -13.96 -5.01
C GLU A 332 4.04 -13.48 -4.55
N ASP A 333 3.06 -14.40 -4.46
CA ASP A 333 1.72 -14.08 -3.95
C ASP A 333 1.78 -13.60 -2.49
N VAL A 334 2.54 -14.31 -1.64
CA VAL A 334 2.69 -13.92 -0.24
C VAL A 334 3.51 -12.64 -0.09
N GLU A 335 4.57 -12.46 -0.88
CA GLU A 335 5.33 -11.21 -0.88
C GLU A 335 4.45 -10.02 -1.31
N GLY A 336 3.58 -10.21 -2.31
CA GLY A 336 2.57 -9.25 -2.73
C GLY A 336 1.57 -8.92 -1.63
N ALA A 337 1.04 -9.94 -0.95
CA ALA A 337 0.12 -9.76 0.18
C ALA A 337 0.77 -9.00 1.34
N LEU A 338 1.99 -9.38 1.72
CA LEU A 338 2.76 -8.70 2.77
C LEU A 338 3.09 -7.24 2.37
N LEU A 339 3.37 -6.99 1.10
CA LEU A 339 3.59 -5.64 0.59
C LEU A 339 2.32 -4.80 0.71
N ARG A 340 1.15 -5.35 0.34
CA ARG A 340 -0.16 -4.70 0.50
C ARG A 340 -0.44 -4.37 1.97
N ILE A 341 -0.17 -5.30 2.88
CA ILE A 341 -0.34 -5.12 4.33
C ILE A 341 0.51 -3.96 4.86
N VAL A 342 1.75 -3.79 4.38
CA VAL A 342 2.65 -2.71 4.83
C VAL A 342 2.20 -1.33 4.36
N ILE A 343 1.74 -1.23 3.11
CA ILE A 343 1.36 0.06 2.52
C ILE A 343 -0.01 0.53 2.99
N ASP A 344 -0.88 -0.40 3.38
CA ASP A 344 -2.23 -0.10 3.86
C ASP A 344 -2.18 0.56 5.24
N ARG A 345 -2.89 1.68 5.38
CA ARG A 345 -2.98 2.45 6.62
C ARG A 345 -4.37 2.44 7.26
N ALA A 346 -5.32 1.75 6.64
CA ALA A 346 -6.64 1.52 7.19
C ALA A 346 -6.54 0.96 8.61
N VAL A 347 -7.43 1.46 9.46
CA VAL A 347 -7.59 1.00 10.84
C VAL A 347 -8.91 0.26 11.00
N TYR A 348 -8.88 -0.82 11.78
CA TYR A 348 -9.98 -1.76 11.92
C TYR A 348 -10.37 -2.00 13.38
N GLY A 349 -11.67 -2.18 13.58
CA GLY A 349 -12.32 -2.39 14.88
C GLY A 349 -12.19 -1.21 15.84
N HIS A 350 -12.82 -1.32 17.00
CA HIS A 350 -12.73 -0.29 18.05
C HIS A 350 -11.31 -0.11 18.62
N SER A 351 -10.43 -1.09 18.40
CA SER A 351 -9.02 -1.04 18.80
C SER A 351 -8.11 -0.29 17.84
N ASN A 352 -8.62 0.21 16.70
CA ASN A 352 -7.87 0.96 15.67
C ASN A 352 -6.60 0.24 15.19
N MET A 353 -6.68 -1.07 14.96
CA MET A 353 -5.51 -1.84 14.51
C MET A 353 -5.36 -1.77 12.99
N THR A 354 -4.11 -1.61 12.52
CA THR A 354 -3.76 -1.73 11.11
C THR A 354 -3.57 -3.20 10.70
N LEU A 355 -3.57 -3.51 9.40
CA LEU A 355 -3.25 -4.85 8.90
C LEU A 355 -1.89 -5.36 9.42
N THR A 356 -0.88 -4.49 9.52
CA THR A 356 0.44 -4.86 10.07
C THR A 356 0.33 -5.34 11.52
N THR A 357 -0.50 -4.64 12.32
CA THR A 357 -0.72 -4.96 13.74
C THR A 357 -1.54 -6.24 13.89
N ILE A 358 -2.59 -6.40 13.07
CA ILE A 358 -3.44 -7.58 13.05
C ILE A 358 -2.61 -8.82 12.70
N LEU A 359 -1.77 -8.76 11.67
CA LEU A 359 -0.91 -9.88 11.27
C LEU A 359 0.10 -10.23 12.37
N ALA A 360 0.74 -9.24 12.99
CA ALA A 360 1.70 -9.47 14.08
C ALA A 360 1.06 -10.10 15.32
N LYS A 361 -0.15 -9.65 15.68
CA LYS A 361 -0.96 -10.24 16.76
C LYS A 361 -1.43 -11.65 16.43
N MET A 362 -1.87 -11.88 15.19
CA MET A 362 -2.23 -13.21 14.70
C MET A 362 -1.06 -14.17 14.81
N TRP A 363 0.11 -13.77 14.30
CA TRP A 363 1.32 -14.59 14.41
C TRP A 363 1.69 -14.88 15.86
N THR A 364 1.62 -13.86 16.73
CA THR A 364 1.84 -14.03 18.18
C THR A 364 0.90 -15.08 18.79
N TYR A 365 -0.39 -15.03 18.47
CA TYR A 365 -1.36 -16.03 18.90
C TYR A 365 -1.01 -17.43 18.38
N ILE A 366 -0.68 -17.55 17.08
CA ILE A 366 -0.33 -18.82 16.45
C ILE A 366 0.90 -19.46 17.12
N GLN A 367 1.93 -18.66 17.44
CA GLN A 367 3.14 -19.16 18.10
C GLN A 367 2.88 -19.70 19.51
N ASP A 368 1.85 -19.23 20.19
CA ASP A 368 1.44 -19.70 21.51
C ASP A 368 0.40 -20.82 21.44
N SER A 369 -0.10 -21.21 20.26
CA SER A 369 -1.14 -22.23 20.08
C SER A 369 -0.57 -23.66 20.11
N GLU A 370 -1.36 -24.62 20.59
CA GLU A 370 -1.05 -26.04 20.47
C GLU A 370 -1.15 -26.57 19.04
N HIS A 371 -1.89 -25.86 18.18
CA HIS A 371 -2.07 -26.16 16.76
C HIS A 371 -1.16 -25.33 15.84
N ARG A 372 -0.03 -24.81 16.38
CA ARG A 372 0.87 -23.87 15.70
C ARG A 372 1.18 -24.24 14.25
N GLU A 373 1.62 -25.48 13.99
CA GLU A 373 2.10 -25.86 12.65
C GLU A 373 1.00 -25.78 11.57
N GLU A 374 -0.21 -26.21 11.91
CA GLU A 374 -1.35 -26.18 10.98
C GLU A 374 -1.88 -24.74 10.81
N LEU A 375 -1.92 -23.96 11.89
CA LEU A 375 -2.30 -22.55 11.83
C LEU A 375 -1.32 -21.71 11.01
N GLU A 376 -0.02 -21.97 11.10
CA GLU A 376 0.99 -21.32 10.25
C GLU A 376 0.76 -21.64 8.78
N LYS A 377 0.45 -22.90 8.45
CA LYS A 377 0.13 -23.32 7.08
C LYS A 377 -1.15 -22.63 6.59
N ARG A 378 -2.19 -22.62 7.42
CA ARG A 378 -3.46 -21.96 7.11
C ARG A 378 -3.28 -20.46 6.89
N LEU A 379 -2.48 -19.78 7.70
CA LEU A 379 -2.18 -18.36 7.51
C LEU A 379 -1.52 -18.10 6.16
N VAL A 380 -0.59 -18.97 5.74
CA VAL A 380 0.04 -18.85 4.41
C VAL A 380 -1.00 -19.02 3.30
N GLU A 381 -1.89 -20.01 3.40
CA GLU A 381 -2.99 -20.20 2.44
C GLU A 381 -3.88 -18.94 2.36
N GLU A 382 -4.27 -18.38 3.50
CA GLU A 382 -5.09 -17.16 3.54
C GLU A 382 -4.36 -15.94 2.97
N LEU A 383 -3.03 -15.84 3.15
CA LEU A 383 -2.22 -14.77 2.53
C LEU A 383 -2.14 -14.91 1.01
N ILE A 384 -2.00 -16.14 0.49
CA ILE A 384 -2.03 -16.42 -0.95
C ILE A 384 -3.39 -16.03 -1.53
N GLU A 385 -4.47 -16.46 -0.88
CA GLU A 385 -5.85 -16.14 -1.31
C GLU A 385 -6.24 -14.67 -1.12
N SER A 386 -5.50 -13.93 -0.29
CA SER A 386 -5.67 -12.49 -0.09
C SER A 386 -5.03 -11.67 -1.20
N ASN A 387 -4.18 -12.25 -2.04
CA ASN A 387 -3.57 -11.52 -3.13
C ASN A 387 -4.65 -10.93 -4.05
N ASN A 388 -4.58 -9.62 -4.31
CA ASN A 388 -5.59 -8.82 -5.01
C ASN A 388 -6.95 -8.61 -4.30
N LYS A 389 -7.10 -8.93 -3.00
CA LYS A 389 -8.32 -8.63 -2.24
C LYS A 389 -8.38 -7.20 -1.71
N CYS A 390 -9.59 -6.73 -1.44
CA CYS A 390 -9.83 -5.49 -0.71
C CYS A 390 -9.28 -5.57 0.73
N SER A 391 -9.05 -4.43 1.34
CA SER A 391 -8.38 -4.33 2.63
C SER A 391 -9.18 -4.94 3.79
N SER A 392 -10.51 -4.77 3.78
CA SER A 392 -11.43 -5.50 4.67
C SER A 392 -11.39 -7.03 4.42
N GLY A 393 -11.24 -7.43 3.16
CA GLY A 393 -10.98 -8.82 2.75
C GLY A 393 -9.72 -9.40 3.39
N TYR A 394 -8.61 -8.65 3.44
CA TYR A 394 -7.39 -9.07 4.14
C TYR A 394 -7.64 -9.33 5.63
N VAL A 395 -8.35 -8.43 6.32
CA VAL A 395 -8.67 -8.62 7.75
C VAL A 395 -9.45 -9.92 7.95
N SER A 396 -10.52 -10.11 7.17
CA SER A 396 -11.37 -11.30 7.24
C SER A 396 -10.57 -12.58 7.02
N ARG A 397 -9.73 -12.61 5.98
CA ARG A 397 -8.85 -13.74 5.65
C ARG A 397 -7.84 -14.05 6.75
N ILE A 398 -7.18 -13.02 7.29
CA ILE A 398 -6.21 -13.21 8.37
C ILE A 398 -6.90 -13.81 9.60
N VAL A 399 -8.04 -13.26 10.05
CA VAL A 399 -8.73 -13.80 11.24
C VAL A 399 -9.37 -15.16 10.98
N ASN A 400 -9.75 -15.46 9.73
CA ASN A 400 -10.27 -16.77 9.35
C ASN A 400 -9.24 -17.91 9.52
N THR A 401 -7.96 -17.60 9.65
CA THR A 401 -6.92 -18.57 10.02
C THR A 401 -7.29 -19.39 11.27
N LEU A 402 -8.01 -18.77 12.21
CA LEU A 402 -8.38 -19.39 13.49
C LEU A 402 -9.66 -20.23 13.44
N SER A 403 -10.41 -20.15 12.33
CA SER A 403 -11.66 -20.89 12.16
C SER A 403 -11.41 -22.40 12.20
N GLY A 404 -12.09 -23.10 13.11
CA GLY A 404 -11.97 -24.55 13.29
C GLY A 404 -10.91 -25.00 14.31
N PHE A 405 -10.14 -24.07 14.89
CA PHE A 405 -9.12 -24.39 15.91
C PHE A 405 -9.44 -23.84 17.29
N ASP A 406 -10.19 -22.74 17.37
CA ASP A 406 -10.67 -22.18 18.64
C ASP A 406 -12.11 -21.69 18.42
N GLU A 407 -13.07 -22.33 19.09
CA GLU A 407 -14.51 -21.99 19.00
C GLU A 407 -14.78 -20.53 19.41
N GLN A 408 -13.93 -19.94 20.26
CA GLN A 408 -14.04 -18.54 20.65
C GLN A 408 -13.39 -17.59 19.64
N MET A 409 -12.53 -18.11 18.75
CA MET A 409 -11.80 -17.33 17.76
C MET A 409 -12.15 -17.70 16.31
N SER A 410 -13.31 -18.33 16.07
CA SER A 410 -13.81 -18.64 14.72
C SER A 410 -14.72 -17.56 14.16
N ILE A 411 -14.67 -17.34 12.84
CA ILE A 411 -15.70 -16.55 12.16
C ILE A 411 -17.03 -17.34 12.23
N SER A 412 -18.06 -16.73 12.80
CA SER A 412 -19.38 -17.36 12.94
C SER A 412 -20.43 -16.59 12.14
N ILE A 413 -21.19 -17.29 11.32
CA ILE A 413 -22.43 -16.76 10.73
C ILE A 413 -23.50 -16.77 11.82
N SER A 414 -24.30 -15.70 11.93
CA SER A 414 -25.35 -15.62 12.95
C SER A 414 -26.37 -16.75 12.80
N PHE A 415 -26.98 -17.21 13.91
CA PHE A 415 -28.04 -18.21 13.83
C PHE A 415 -29.24 -17.74 12.99
N GLU A 416 -29.50 -16.43 12.97
CA GLU A 416 -30.50 -15.81 12.10
C GLU A 416 -30.18 -16.07 10.62
N ASP A 417 -28.95 -15.78 10.20
CA ASP A 417 -28.52 -16.00 8.82
C ASP A 417 -28.43 -17.49 8.45
N GLN A 418 -28.00 -18.34 9.39
CA GLN A 418 -27.99 -19.80 9.20
C GLN A 418 -29.40 -20.34 8.98
N ILE A 419 -30.38 -19.86 9.75
CA ILE A 419 -31.78 -20.22 9.59
C ILE A 419 -32.32 -19.75 8.24
N ILE A 420 -32.02 -18.51 7.83
CA ILE A 420 -32.43 -17.99 6.51
C ILE A 420 -31.84 -18.86 5.39
N ALA A 421 -30.53 -19.12 5.41
CA ALA A 421 -29.86 -19.92 4.39
C ALA A 421 -30.36 -21.37 4.34
N ASN A 422 -30.63 -21.99 5.49
CA ASN A 422 -31.18 -23.34 5.55
C ASN A 422 -32.62 -23.40 5.03
N LEU A 423 -33.45 -22.40 5.34
CA LEU A 423 -34.81 -22.29 4.83
C LEU A 423 -34.81 -22.19 3.30
N GLU A 424 -33.96 -21.31 2.75
CA GLU A 424 -33.76 -21.14 1.30
C GLU A 424 -33.30 -22.44 0.63
N GLY A 425 -32.27 -23.08 1.18
CA GLY A 425 -31.73 -24.33 0.65
C GLY A 425 -32.79 -25.44 0.60
N ARG A 426 -33.63 -25.54 1.65
CA ARG A 426 -34.70 -26.53 1.72
C ARG A 426 -35.86 -26.22 0.78
N LEU A 427 -36.24 -24.95 0.64
CA LEU A 427 -37.26 -24.53 -0.33
C LEU A 427 -36.81 -24.87 -1.76
N ASN A 428 -35.57 -24.51 -2.12
CA ASN A 428 -35.00 -24.84 -3.43
C ASN A 428 -34.91 -26.34 -3.67
N ALA A 429 -34.54 -27.13 -2.65
CA ALA A 429 -34.52 -28.58 -2.73
C ALA A 429 -35.93 -29.18 -2.90
N CYS A 430 -36.96 -28.56 -2.33
CA CYS A 430 -38.35 -28.97 -2.57
C CYS A 430 -38.80 -28.62 -4.01
N ILE A 431 -38.43 -27.43 -4.52
CA ILE A 431 -38.76 -27.00 -5.89
C ILE A 431 -38.10 -27.91 -6.94
N THR A 432 -36.82 -28.23 -6.77
CA THR A 432 -36.07 -29.10 -7.70
C THR A 432 -36.54 -30.56 -7.70
N ARG A 433 -37.35 -30.97 -6.72
CA ARG A 433 -37.98 -32.30 -6.68
C ARG A 433 -39.37 -32.33 -7.31
N MET A 434 -39.89 -31.20 -7.79
CA MET A 434 -41.18 -31.15 -8.45
C MET A 434 -41.12 -31.88 -9.80
N GLU A 435 -42.15 -32.66 -10.10
CA GLU A 435 -42.22 -33.47 -11.32
C GLU A 435 -42.66 -32.66 -12.54
N ASP A 436 -43.37 -31.55 -12.33
CA ASP A 436 -43.88 -30.66 -13.37
C ASP A 436 -42.90 -29.50 -13.63
N PRO A 437 -42.21 -29.48 -14.79
CA PRO A 437 -41.27 -28.41 -15.14
C PRO A 437 -41.94 -27.04 -15.33
N ASP A 438 -43.19 -26.99 -15.80
CA ASP A 438 -43.90 -25.74 -16.04
C ASP A 438 -44.31 -25.11 -14.70
N GLU A 439 -44.75 -25.93 -13.74
CA GLU A 439 -45.04 -25.48 -12.37
C GLU A 439 -43.77 -25.03 -11.64
N MET A 440 -42.66 -25.75 -11.83
CA MET A 440 -41.35 -25.39 -11.29
C MET A 440 -40.87 -24.03 -11.80
N ASP A 441 -40.90 -23.80 -13.12
CA ASP A 441 -40.49 -22.54 -13.74
C ASP A 441 -41.36 -21.37 -13.27
N GLU A 442 -42.68 -21.58 -13.15
CA GLU A 442 -43.61 -20.56 -12.65
C GLU A 442 -43.33 -20.20 -11.18
N ILE A 443 -43.05 -21.18 -10.32
CA ILE A 443 -42.69 -20.94 -8.90
C ILE A 443 -41.36 -20.19 -8.81
N LEU A 444 -40.34 -20.61 -9.56
CA LEU A 444 -39.04 -19.94 -9.58
C LEU A 444 -39.16 -18.50 -10.08
N HIS A 445 -39.98 -18.28 -11.12
CA HIS A 445 -40.26 -16.93 -11.60
C HIS A 445 -40.93 -16.08 -10.49
N GLN A 446 -41.97 -16.60 -9.84
CA GLN A 446 -42.68 -15.88 -8.78
C GLN A 446 -41.86 -15.65 -7.50
N MET A 447 -40.79 -16.42 -7.27
CA MET A 447 -39.83 -16.16 -6.19
C MET A 447 -39.01 -14.90 -6.43
N THR A 448 -38.78 -14.52 -7.69
CA THR A 448 -38.07 -13.29 -8.06
C THR A 448 -38.94 -12.03 -7.97
N ILE A 449 -40.27 -12.18 -7.87
CA ILE A 449 -41.19 -11.06 -7.80
C ILE A 449 -41.13 -10.43 -6.39
N PRO A 450 -40.93 -9.10 -6.28
CA PRO A 450 -40.92 -8.41 -4.99
C PRO A 450 -42.17 -8.68 -4.16
N VAL A 451 -41.98 -8.84 -2.84
CA VAL A 451 -43.02 -9.21 -1.88
C VAL A 451 -44.22 -8.24 -1.88
N ILE A 452 -43.99 -6.97 -2.20
CA ILE A 452 -45.04 -5.94 -2.34
C ILE A 452 -46.07 -6.27 -3.42
N HIS A 453 -45.73 -7.14 -4.37
CA HIS A 453 -46.60 -7.63 -5.44
C HIS A 453 -47.12 -9.05 -5.11
N TYR A 454 -47.53 -9.27 -3.86
CA TYR A 454 -47.99 -10.58 -3.35
C TYR A 454 -49.07 -11.25 -4.23
N ASN A 455 -49.90 -10.43 -4.89
CA ASN A 455 -50.96 -10.88 -5.78
C ASN A 455 -50.45 -11.58 -7.06
N LEU A 456 -49.18 -11.38 -7.42
CA LEU A 456 -48.53 -12.04 -8.55
C LEU A 456 -47.78 -13.32 -8.15
N ARG A 457 -47.77 -13.69 -6.86
CA ARG A 457 -46.99 -14.81 -6.30
C ARG A 457 -47.86 -16.01 -5.92
N GLY A 458 -48.98 -16.20 -6.61
CA GLY A 458 -50.00 -17.18 -6.22
C GLY A 458 -49.51 -18.64 -6.18
N ALA A 459 -48.75 -19.08 -7.18
CA ALA A 459 -48.20 -20.43 -7.26
C ALA A 459 -47.12 -20.63 -6.20
N PHE A 460 -46.20 -19.67 -6.06
CA PHE A 460 -45.18 -19.70 -5.01
C PHE A 460 -45.78 -19.71 -3.60
N LEU A 461 -46.77 -18.86 -3.30
CA LEU A 461 -47.38 -18.81 -1.97
C LEU A 461 -48.14 -20.09 -1.62
N LYS A 462 -48.76 -20.74 -2.62
CA LYS A 462 -49.38 -22.06 -2.44
C LYS A 462 -48.31 -23.10 -2.09
N PHE A 463 -47.28 -23.22 -2.92
CA PHE A 463 -46.14 -24.11 -2.68
C PHE A 463 -45.49 -23.87 -1.31
N PHE A 464 -45.24 -22.61 -0.97
CA PHE A 464 -44.60 -22.21 0.28
C PHE A 464 -45.41 -22.67 1.49
N ARG A 465 -46.73 -22.44 1.51
CA ARG A 465 -47.60 -22.86 2.61
C ARG A 465 -47.69 -24.38 2.75
N GLU A 466 -47.64 -25.11 1.64
CA GLU A 466 -47.67 -26.58 1.64
C GLU A 466 -46.38 -27.19 2.20
N ASN A 467 -45.23 -26.49 2.07
CA ASN A 467 -43.92 -27.03 2.45
C ASN A 467 -43.35 -26.47 3.76
N ILE A 468 -43.74 -25.26 4.18
CA ILE A 468 -43.08 -24.53 5.27
C ILE A 468 -43.18 -25.25 6.63
N SER A 469 -44.29 -25.94 6.91
CA SER A 469 -44.48 -26.64 8.19
C SER A 469 -43.48 -27.78 8.36
N PHE A 470 -43.29 -28.59 7.32
CA PHE A 470 -42.33 -29.69 7.33
C PHE A 470 -40.89 -29.18 7.37
N ILE A 471 -40.59 -28.13 6.61
CA ILE A 471 -39.26 -27.49 6.62
C ILE A 471 -38.95 -26.95 8.03
N ARG A 472 -39.91 -26.28 8.67
CA ARG A 472 -39.78 -25.74 10.03
C ARG A 472 -39.49 -26.83 11.06
N GLU A 473 -40.23 -27.93 11.03
CA GLU A 473 -40.02 -29.04 11.97
C GLU A 473 -38.65 -29.67 11.77
N GLY A 474 -38.27 -29.95 10.52
CA GLY A 474 -36.95 -30.54 10.22
C GLY A 474 -35.78 -29.62 10.60
N MET A 475 -35.94 -28.30 10.46
CA MET A 475 -34.92 -27.35 10.92
C MET A 475 -34.90 -27.21 12.45
N TYR A 476 -36.06 -27.24 13.11
CA TYR A 476 -36.14 -27.15 14.56
C TYR A 476 -35.39 -28.31 15.23
N ASP A 477 -35.55 -29.53 14.71
CA ASP A 477 -34.83 -30.70 15.23
C ASP A 477 -33.31 -30.59 15.13
N GLU A 478 -32.79 -29.83 14.17
CA GLU A 478 -31.36 -29.55 14.01
C GLU A 478 -30.89 -28.43 14.93
N PHE A 479 -31.67 -27.36 15.06
CA PHE A 479 -31.27 -26.14 15.79
C PHE A 479 -31.61 -26.16 17.29
N ARG A 480 -32.51 -27.03 17.76
CA ARG A 480 -32.93 -27.16 19.17
C ARG A 480 -31.79 -27.41 20.17
N HIS A 481 -30.65 -27.90 19.69
CA HIS A 481 -29.47 -28.15 20.53
C HIS A 481 -28.56 -26.92 20.66
N PHE A 482 -28.76 -25.91 19.83
CA PHE A 482 -27.89 -24.73 19.72
C PHE A 482 -28.56 -23.44 20.18
N MET A 483 -29.88 -23.37 20.25
CA MET A 483 -30.63 -22.17 20.67
C MET A 483 -31.92 -22.53 21.42
N THR A 484 -32.54 -21.52 22.05
CA THR A 484 -33.82 -21.70 22.74
C THR A 484 -34.98 -21.78 21.74
N ASP A 485 -36.09 -22.40 22.15
CA ASP A 485 -37.31 -22.46 21.34
C ASP A 485 -37.79 -21.06 20.92
N LEU A 486 -37.66 -20.08 21.83
CA LEU A 486 -38.06 -18.70 21.58
C LEU A 486 -37.17 -18.05 20.52
N ASP A 487 -35.86 -18.24 20.59
CA ASP A 487 -34.90 -17.68 19.62
C ASP A 487 -35.10 -18.32 18.25
N TYR A 488 -35.27 -19.64 18.20
CA TYR A 488 -35.56 -20.35 16.95
C TYR A 488 -36.84 -19.81 16.30
N ASP A 489 -37.94 -19.75 17.05
CA ASP A 489 -39.20 -19.24 16.52
C ASP A 489 -39.10 -17.79 16.06
N PHE A 490 -38.34 -16.97 16.79
CA PHE A 490 -38.09 -15.58 16.42
C PHE A 490 -37.31 -15.47 15.10
N TYR A 491 -36.18 -16.17 14.96
CA TYR A 491 -35.35 -16.16 13.75
C TYR A 491 -36.07 -16.79 12.56
N PHE A 492 -36.76 -17.91 12.77
CA PHE A 492 -37.53 -18.59 11.72
C PHE A 492 -38.69 -17.72 11.23
N ARG A 493 -39.37 -17.00 12.15
CA ARG A 493 -40.42 -16.06 11.77
C ARG A 493 -39.87 -14.88 10.97
N LYS A 494 -38.71 -14.32 11.35
CA LYS A 494 -38.03 -13.31 10.54
C LYS A 494 -37.71 -13.83 9.14
N ALA A 495 -37.22 -15.06 9.02
CA ALA A 495 -36.92 -15.68 7.74
C ALA A 495 -38.18 -15.83 6.86
N ILE A 496 -39.32 -16.21 7.43
CA ILE A 496 -40.60 -16.33 6.71
C ILE A 496 -41.17 -14.99 6.24
N ILE A 497 -40.98 -13.90 7.01
CA ILE A 497 -41.51 -12.56 6.66
C ILE A 497 -41.03 -12.13 5.26
N HIS A 498 -39.81 -12.53 4.88
CA HIS A 498 -39.26 -12.27 3.54
C HIS A 498 -40.05 -12.93 2.40
N TYR A 499 -40.83 -13.98 2.69
CA TYR A 499 -41.63 -14.70 1.70
C TYR A 499 -43.12 -14.34 1.76
N GLU A 500 -43.69 -14.17 2.95
CA GLU A 500 -45.14 -13.96 3.13
C GLU A 500 -45.59 -12.50 3.02
N GLY A 501 -44.70 -11.52 3.23
CA GLY A 501 -45.05 -10.11 3.11
C GLY A 501 -45.93 -9.55 4.22
N CYS A 502 -46.03 -10.24 5.34
CA CYS A 502 -46.65 -9.70 6.54
C CYS A 502 -45.62 -8.86 7.31
N TYR A 503 -45.65 -7.54 7.10
CA TYR A 503 -45.03 -6.56 7.99
C TYR A 503 -45.93 -6.22 9.18
#